data_AF-A0A813GQ81-F1
#
_entry.id   AF-A0A813GQ81-F1
#
_cell.length_a   1.000
_cell.length_b   1.000
_cell.length_c   1.000
_cell.angle_alpha   90.00
_cell.angle_beta   90.00
_cell.angle_gamma   90.00
#
_symmetry.space_group_name_H-M   'P 1'
#
loop_
_entity.id
_entity.type
_entity.pdbx_description
1 polymer ?
#
loop_
_entity_poly.entity_id
_entity_poly.type
_entity_poly.pdbx_seq_one_letter_code
_entity_poly.pdbx_strand_id
1 'polypeptide(L)'
;MVRRLLLHGRAEVRLTALKALALVAPAGDADAIDAASDLTQDRDVGVRLGALRALTELAVRGNVCALTAARMQLGHDLPEVRLAALHALVQLSLQNDERAVCAVTQLLEDNEDSVRQAAVGAICQVSLKDDELAVLAICAHLTNHRVEVRQAATEALALVSTRGNSSALAALGALLCDSDLGVRQRVRDLHARLSIKDTGCMPESACISARTLPSTDADLDSWSIGDETDEEDESELFVGRWDGGIGNRPRIDNPYAPPVCESTESLRDLHQLETDSMKV
;
A
#
# COMPACT_ATOMS: atom_id res chain seq x y z
N MET A 1 16.43 33.50 -7.91
CA MET A 1 17.39 32.99 -8.92
C MET A 1 17.05 31.57 -9.38
N VAL A 2 16.75 30.64 -8.46
CA VAL A 2 16.44 29.23 -8.76
C VAL A 2 15.19 29.05 -9.65
N ARG A 3 14.07 29.77 -9.40
CA ARG A 3 12.86 29.72 -10.24
C ARG A 3 13.11 29.94 -11.74
N ARG A 4 14.06 30.80 -12.11
CA ARG A 4 14.39 31.06 -13.53
C ARG A 4 15.09 29.87 -14.19
N LEU A 5 15.86 29.11 -13.41
CA LEU A 5 16.52 27.89 -13.88
C LEU A 5 15.54 26.72 -14.02
N LEU A 6 14.47 26.70 -13.21
CA LEU A 6 13.39 25.70 -13.31
C LEU A 6 12.55 25.84 -14.59
N LEU A 7 12.54 27.03 -15.22
CA LEU A 7 11.87 27.29 -16.50
C LEU A 7 12.81 27.22 -17.72
N HIS A 8 14.03 26.74 -17.52
CA HIS A 8 15.05 26.75 -18.57
C HIS A 8 14.72 25.77 -19.71
N GLY A 9 15.04 26.12 -20.96
CA GLY A 9 14.71 25.28 -22.12
C GLY A 9 15.36 23.89 -22.10
N ARG A 10 16.58 23.77 -21.56
CA ARG A 10 17.31 22.49 -21.42
C ARG A 10 16.87 21.70 -20.20
N ALA A 11 16.50 20.43 -20.39
CA ALA A 11 16.04 19.53 -19.33
C ALA A 11 17.08 19.34 -18.22
N GLU A 12 18.35 19.17 -18.58
CA GLU A 12 19.45 19.00 -17.63
C GLU A 12 19.57 20.16 -16.64
N VAL A 13 19.37 21.39 -17.13
CA VAL A 13 19.43 22.60 -16.28
C VAL A 13 18.24 22.63 -15.32
N ARG A 14 17.03 22.28 -15.79
CA ARG A 14 15.85 22.18 -14.93
C ARG A 14 16.03 21.12 -13.85
N LEU A 15 16.49 19.93 -14.23
CA LEU A 15 16.75 18.83 -13.30
C LEU A 15 17.82 19.20 -12.27
N THR A 16 18.90 19.87 -12.69
CA THR A 16 19.96 20.30 -11.78
C THR A 16 19.47 21.38 -10.81
N ALA A 17 18.68 22.33 -11.30
CA ALA A 17 18.05 23.35 -10.47
C ALA A 17 17.06 22.74 -9.47
N LEU A 18 16.31 21.73 -9.87
CA LEU A 18 15.38 21.00 -9.01
C LEU A 18 16.10 20.21 -7.92
N LYS A 19 17.20 19.51 -8.26
CA LYS A 19 18.05 18.83 -7.27
C LYS A 19 18.66 19.84 -6.29
N ALA A 20 19.14 20.98 -6.77
CA ALA A 20 19.66 22.04 -5.91
C ALA A 20 18.57 22.64 -5.01
N LEU A 21 17.34 22.77 -5.52
CA LEU A 21 16.19 23.22 -4.72
C LEU A 21 15.89 22.23 -3.59
N ALA A 22 15.83 20.92 -3.89
CA ALA A 22 15.62 19.86 -2.90
C ALA A 22 16.68 19.85 -1.79
N LEU A 23 17.92 20.20 -2.11
CA LEU A 23 19.03 20.23 -1.15
C LEU A 23 19.05 21.48 -0.26
N VAL A 24 18.57 22.62 -0.77
CA VAL A 24 18.73 23.93 -0.10
C VAL A 24 17.46 24.40 0.58
N ALA A 25 16.28 24.06 0.04
CA ALA A 25 15.01 24.47 0.62
C ALA A 25 14.69 23.63 1.88
N PRO A 26 14.14 24.26 2.94
CA PRO A 26 13.73 23.53 4.13
C PRO A 26 12.52 22.63 3.81
N ALA A 27 12.41 21.51 4.53
CA ALA A 27 11.23 20.66 4.45
C ALA A 27 9.96 21.47 4.81
N GLY A 28 8.94 21.36 3.97
CA GLY A 28 7.69 22.13 4.08
C GLY A 28 7.70 23.49 3.37
N ASP A 29 8.76 23.86 2.65
CA ASP A 29 8.80 25.09 1.86
C ASP A 29 7.75 25.03 0.73
N ALA A 30 6.68 25.82 0.88
CA ALA A 30 5.56 25.85 -0.05
C ALA A 30 5.98 26.26 -1.47
N ASP A 31 6.87 27.25 -1.62
CA ASP A 31 7.32 27.70 -2.95
C ASP A 31 8.16 26.62 -3.64
N ALA A 32 8.93 25.85 -2.86
CA ALA A 32 9.73 24.75 -3.38
C ALA A 32 8.86 23.55 -3.77
N ILE A 33 7.86 23.21 -2.95
CA ILE A 33 6.90 22.14 -3.21
C ILE A 33 6.05 22.47 -4.43
N ASP A 34 5.56 23.70 -4.57
CA ASP A 34 4.76 24.12 -5.73
C ASP A 34 5.60 24.04 -7.01
N ALA A 35 6.85 24.53 -6.95
CA ALA A 35 7.74 24.46 -8.11
C ALA A 35 8.11 23.02 -8.50
N ALA A 36 8.30 22.12 -7.53
CA ALA A 36 8.49 20.70 -7.79
C ALA A 36 7.19 20.06 -8.33
N SER A 37 6.03 20.45 -7.82
CA SER A 37 4.73 19.96 -8.27
C SER A 37 4.48 20.31 -9.74
N ASP A 38 4.78 21.54 -10.15
CA ASP A 38 4.68 21.97 -11.54
C ASP A 38 5.56 21.13 -12.47
N LEU A 39 6.78 20.80 -12.02
CA LEU A 39 7.74 20.00 -12.79
C LEU A 39 7.37 18.51 -12.87
N THR A 40 6.37 18.03 -12.12
CA THR A 40 5.81 16.68 -12.36
C THR A 40 5.12 16.57 -13.72
N GLN A 41 4.70 17.70 -14.32
CA GLN A 41 4.11 17.76 -15.65
C GLN A 41 5.11 18.22 -16.73
N ASP A 42 6.41 18.25 -16.41
CA ASP A 42 7.43 18.64 -17.36
C ASP A 42 7.41 17.71 -18.59
N ARG A 43 7.79 18.22 -19.76
CA ARG A 43 7.89 17.42 -21.00
C ARG A 43 8.94 16.31 -20.94
N ASP A 44 10.00 16.50 -20.17
CA ASP A 44 11.11 15.56 -20.05
C ASP A 44 10.85 14.56 -18.91
N VAL A 45 10.96 13.27 -19.22
CA VAL A 45 10.70 12.18 -18.26
C VAL A 45 11.66 12.25 -17.07
N GLY A 46 12.95 12.56 -17.31
CA GLY A 46 13.95 12.66 -16.27
C GLY A 46 13.65 13.81 -15.29
N VAL A 47 13.15 14.94 -15.80
CA VAL A 47 12.67 16.05 -14.96
C VAL A 47 11.44 15.64 -14.15
N ARG A 48 10.47 14.93 -14.73
CA ARG A 48 9.28 14.42 -14.01
C ARG A 48 9.66 13.48 -12.87
N LEU A 49 10.52 12.51 -13.13
CA LEU A 49 11.02 11.57 -12.12
C LEU A 49 11.81 12.31 -11.02
N GLY A 50 12.65 13.27 -11.42
CA GLY A 50 13.36 14.15 -10.50
C GLY A 50 12.41 14.98 -9.62
N ALA A 51 11.29 15.43 -10.18
CA ALA A 51 10.28 16.21 -9.47
C ALA A 51 9.54 15.37 -8.44
N LEU A 52 9.09 14.17 -8.80
CA LEU A 52 8.46 13.23 -7.86
C LEU A 52 9.40 12.89 -6.70
N ARG A 53 10.69 12.68 -6.98
CA ARG A 53 11.70 12.48 -5.94
C ARG A 53 11.89 13.74 -5.08
N ALA A 54 12.01 14.92 -5.69
CA ALA A 54 12.15 16.17 -4.95
C ALA A 54 10.95 16.42 -4.03
N LEU A 55 9.73 16.08 -4.45
CA LEU A 55 8.54 16.17 -3.61
C LEU A 55 8.65 15.31 -2.35
N THR A 56 9.23 14.10 -2.43
CA THR A 56 9.44 13.26 -1.23
C THR A 56 10.45 13.83 -0.25
N GLU A 57 11.40 14.64 -0.72
CA GLU A 57 12.43 15.28 0.10
C GLU A 57 11.96 16.63 0.66
N LEU A 58 11.17 17.37 -0.11
CA LEU A 58 10.70 18.72 0.23
C LEU A 58 9.39 18.73 1.01
N ALA A 59 8.46 17.83 0.72
CA ALA A 59 7.12 17.90 1.29
C ALA A 59 7.02 17.15 2.63
N VAL A 60 6.29 17.75 3.57
CA VAL A 60 5.91 17.09 4.81
C VAL A 60 4.82 16.06 4.51
N ARG A 61 4.80 14.94 5.26
CA ARG A 61 3.72 13.96 5.18
C ARG A 61 2.34 14.61 5.34
N GLY A 62 1.40 14.24 4.48
CA GLY A 62 0.07 14.83 4.40
C GLY A 62 0.00 16.12 3.56
N ASN A 63 1.09 16.56 2.94
CA ASN A 63 1.04 17.74 2.07
C ASN A 63 0.13 17.48 0.85
N VAL A 64 -0.96 18.25 0.78
CA VAL A 64 -2.03 18.06 -0.20
C VAL A 64 -1.55 18.34 -1.63
N CYS A 65 -0.69 19.36 -1.84
CA CYS A 65 -0.16 19.69 -3.16
C CYS A 65 0.70 18.54 -3.70
N ALA A 66 1.64 18.05 -2.89
CA ALA A 66 2.54 16.97 -3.27
C ALA A 66 1.78 15.65 -3.50
N LEU A 67 0.80 15.32 -2.66
CA LEU A 67 -0.07 14.15 -2.84
C LEU A 67 -0.90 14.25 -4.11
N THR A 68 -1.44 15.44 -4.42
CA THR A 68 -2.21 15.66 -5.64
C THR A 68 -1.34 15.52 -6.87
N ALA A 69 -0.14 16.11 -6.86
CA ALA A 69 0.82 16.00 -7.94
C ALA A 69 1.26 14.54 -8.20
N ALA A 70 1.56 13.78 -7.14
CA ALA A 70 1.86 12.36 -7.24
C ALA A 70 0.69 11.55 -7.80
N ARG A 71 -0.54 11.76 -7.30
CA ARG A 71 -1.75 11.07 -7.79
C ARG A 71 -2.01 11.32 -9.27
N MET A 72 -1.78 12.53 -9.76
CA MET A 72 -1.94 12.84 -11.19
C MET A 72 -1.00 12.02 -12.09
N GLN A 73 0.18 11.66 -11.59
CA GLN A 73 1.17 10.89 -12.36
C GLN A 73 0.91 9.36 -12.34
N LEU A 74 -0.04 8.87 -11.55
CA LEU A 74 -0.41 7.45 -11.53
C LEU A 74 -1.09 6.98 -12.82
N GLY A 75 -1.70 7.89 -13.59
CA GLY A 75 -2.31 7.57 -14.88
C GLY A 75 -1.39 7.77 -16.08
N HIS A 76 -0.09 7.96 -15.87
CA HIS A 76 0.85 8.30 -16.94
C HIS A 76 1.16 7.08 -17.84
N ASP A 77 1.38 7.29 -19.13
CA ASP A 77 1.62 6.22 -20.12
C ASP A 77 2.82 5.34 -19.78
N LEU A 78 3.93 5.96 -19.36
CA LEU A 78 5.16 5.27 -18.98
C LEU A 78 5.06 4.65 -17.57
N PRO A 79 5.36 3.33 -17.42
CA PRO A 79 5.28 2.64 -16.13
C PRO A 79 6.30 3.17 -15.11
N GLU A 80 7.48 3.62 -15.56
CA GLU A 80 8.49 4.22 -14.67
C GLU A 80 7.97 5.45 -13.92
N VAL A 81 7.16 6.27 -14.59
CA VAL A 81 6.55 7.47 -13.99
C VAL A 81 5.46 7.06 -12.99
N ARG A 82 4.64 6.05 -13.33
CA ARG A 82 3.62 5.51 -12.41
C ARG A 82 4.25 4.92 -11.14
N LEU A 83 5.35 4.17 -11.27
CA LEU A 83 6.10 3.63 -10.13
C LEU A 83 6.69 4.73 -9.24
N ALA A 84 7.32 5.74 -9.84
CA ALA A 84 7.86 6.86 -9.08
C ALA A 84 6.76 7.65 -8.36
N ALA A 85 5.60 7.80 -9.01
CA ALA A 85 4.44 8.47 -8.45
C ALA A 85 3.82 7.66 -7.30
N LEU A 86 3.73 6.34 -7.44
CA LEU A 86 3.30 5.42 -6.39
C LEU A 86 4.24 5.51 -5.18
N HIS A 87 5.55 5.46 -5.39
CA HIS A 87 6.53 5.63 -4.32
C HIS A 87 6.39 6.97 -3.60
N ALA A 88 6.23 8.06 -4.35
CA ALA A 88 6.03 9.39 -3.77
C ALA A 88 4.73 9.45 -2.95
N LEU A 89 3.64 8.89 -3.48
CA LEU A 89 2.35 8.84 -2.80
C LEU A 89 2.46 8.11 -1.46
N VAL A 90 3.08 6.93 -1.43
CA VAL A 90 3.25 6.12 -0.21
C VAL A 90 4.09 6.85 0.85
N GLN A 91 5.15 7.53 0.43
CA GLN A 91 6.00 8.28 1.36
C GLN A 91 5.32 9.52 1.92
N LEU A 92 4.51 10.20 1.10
CA LEU A 92 3.84 11.44 1.46
C LEU A 92 2.49 11.21 2.14
N SER A 93 1.85 10.06 1.96
CA SER A 93 0.54 9.78 2.53
C SER A 93 0.60 9.66 4.04
N LEU A 94 -0.46 10.12 4.70
CA LEU A 94 -0.72 9.74 6.08
C LEU A 94 -1.26 8.31 6.10
N GLN A 95 -1.01 7.60 7.20
CA GLN A 95 -1.56 6.27 7.39
C GLN A 95 -3.10 6.35 7.39
N ASN A 96 -3.75 5.44 6.67
CA ASN A 96 -5.20 5.42 6.47
C ASN A 96 -5.78 6.60 5.69
N ASP A 97 -4.98 7.25 4.82
CA ASP A 97 -5.51 8.23 3.88
C ASP A 97 -6.34 7.51 2.80
N GLU A 98 -7.66 7.65 2.89
CA GLU A 98 -8.63 7.04 1.97
C GLU A 98 -8.33 7.35 0.49
N ARG A 99 -7.82 8.55 0.20
CA ARG A 99 -7.48 8.95 -1.17
C ARG A 99 -6.23 8.23 -1.67
N ALA A 100 -5.28 7.99 -0.77
CA ALA A 100 -4.09 7.20 -1.06
C ALA A 100 -4.48 5.73 -1.28
N VAL A 101 -5.26 5.14 -0.37
CA VAL A 101 -5.75 3.76 -0.48
C VAL A 101 -6.47 3.53 -1.80
N CYS A 102 -7.44 4.39 -2.14
CA CYS A 102 -8.20 4.30 -3.38
C CYS A 102 -7.32 4.43 -4.64
N ALA A 103 -6.34 5.35 -4.62
CA ALA A 103 -5.43 5.54 -5.74
C ALA A 103 -4.49 4.32 -5.92
N VAL A 104 -4.02 3.72 -4.84
CA VAL A 104 -3.16 2.52 -4.90
C VAL A 104 -3.98 1.30 -5.32
N THR A 105 -5.21 1.11 -4.84
CA THR A 105 -6.04 -0.04 -5.22
C THR A 105 -6.37 -0.04 -6.70
N GLN A 106 -6.55 1.14 -7.32
CA GLN A 106 -6.74 1.25 -8.78
C GLN A 106 -5.55 0.71 -9.58
N LEU A 107 -4.33 0.80 -9.05
CA LEU A 107 -3.13 0.27 -9.72
C LEU A 107 -3.05 -1.26 -9.71
N LEU A 108 -3.92 -1.96 -8.97
CA LEU A 108 -4.06 -3.41 -9.09
C LEU A 108 -4.57 -3.81 -10.47
N GLU A 109 -5.24 -2.91 -11.19
CA GLU A 109 -5.73 -3.14 -12.56
C GLU A 109 -4.73 -2.71 -13.64
N ASP A 110 -3.54 -2.24 -13.25
CA ASP A 110 -2.55 -1.74 -14.20
C ASP A 110 -2.17 -2.80 -15.24
N ASN A 111 -1.83 -2.34 -16.45
CA ASN A 111 -1.40 -3.22 -17.53
C ASN A 111 -0.02 -3.83 -17.24
N GLU A 112 0.85 -3.06 -16.61
CA GLU A 112 2.22 -3.45 -16.32
C GLU A 112 2.29 -4.28 -15.03
N ASP A 113 2.94 -5.44 -15.09
CA ASP A 113 3.03 -6.35 -13.94
C ASP A 113 3.84 -5.76 -12.79
N SER A 114 4.94 -5.08 -13.10
CA SER A 114 5.77 -4.39 -12.09
C SER A 114 4.99 -3.32 -11.32
N VAL A 115 4.05 -2.62 -11.97
CA VAL A 115 3.20 -1.62 -11.32
C VAL A 115 2.16 -2.29 -10.42
N ARG A 116 1.53 -3.38 -10.87
CA ARG A 116 0.59 -4.14 -10.02
C ARG A 116 1.27 -4.68 -8.76
N GLN A 117 2.45 -5.27 -8.89
CA GLN A 117 3.20 -5.81 -7.76
C GLN A 117 3.65 -4.72 -6.79
N ALA A 118 4.08 -3.56 -7.30
CA ALA A 118 4.37 -2.40 -6.46
C ALA A 118 3.11 -1.91 -5.73
N ALA A 119 1.94 -1.92 -6.37
CA ALA A 119 0.67 -1.55 -5.76
C ALA A 119 0.30 -2.49 -4.60
N VAL A 120 0.45 -3.81 -4.77
CA VAL A 120 0.24 -4.80 -3.71
C VAL A 120 1.07 -4.48 -2.46
N GLY A 121 2.36 -4.19 -2.63
CA GLY A 121 3.24 -3.81 -1.52
C GLY A 121 2.93 -2.44 -0.92
N ALA A 122 2.49 -1.50 -1.74
CA ALA A 122 2.13 -0.14 -1.32
C ALA A 122 0.87 -0.11 -0.45
N ILE A 123 -0.13 -0.97 -0.73
CA ILE A 123 -1.37 -1.04 0.06
C ILE A 123 -1.05 -1.24 1.56
N CYS A 124 -0.11 -2.14 1.88
CA CYS A 124 0.27 -2.43 3.26
C CYS A 124 0.93 -1.25 3.99
N GLN A 125 1.47 -0.29 3.25
CA GLN A 125 2.11 0.89 3.82
C GLN A 125 1.12 2.04 4.01
N VAL A 126 0.09 2.13 3.16
CA VAL A 126 -0.91 3.19 3.21
C VAL A 126 -2.15 2.84 4.03
N SER A 127 -2.52 1.56 4.14
CA SER A 127 -3.68 1.11 4.91
C SER A 127 -3.32 0.60 6.30
N LEU A 128 -4.28 0.66 7.22
CA LEU A 128 -4.21 -0.11 8.46
C LEU A 128 -4.55 -1.59 8.18
N LYS A 129 -4.12 -2.47 9.09
CA LYS A 129 -4.55 -3.87 9.07
C LYS A 129 -6.04 -3.94 9.37
N ASP A 130 -6.74 -4.79 8.63
CA ASP A 130 -8.21 -4.94 8.68
C ASP A 130 -8.98 -3.63 8.48
N ASP A 131 -8.38 -2.64 7.82
CA ASP A 131 -9.13 -1.44 7.43
C ASP A 131 -10.26 -1.84 6.48
N GLU A 132 -11.49 -1.56 6.88
CA GLU A 132 -12.69 -1.97 6.15
C GLU A 132 -12.72 -1.35 4.76
N LEU A 133 -12.28 -0.10 4.62
CA LEU A 133 -12.22 0.60 3.33
C LEU A 133 -11.20 -0.04 2.40
N ALA A 134 -9.99 -0.31 2.88
CA ALA A 134 -8.98 -1.01 2.10
C ALA A 134 -9.44 -2.41 1.68
N VAL A 135 -10.02 -3.18 2.61
CA VAL A 135 -10.54 -4.52 2.32
C VAL A 135 -11.64 -4.48 1.27
N LEU A 136 -12.62 -3.59 1.40
CA LEU A 136 -13.71 -3.44 0.43
C LEU A 136 -13.19 -3.03 -0.95
N ALA A 137 -12.24 -2.09 -1.01
CA ALA A 137 -11.63 -1.65 -2.26
C ALA A 137 -10.89 -2.80 -2.97
N ILE A 138 -10.11 -3.60 -2.23
CA ILE A 138 -9.45 -4.80 -2.78
C ILE A 138 -10.47 -5.84 -3.25
N CYS A 139 -11.51 -6.08 -2.46
CA CYS A 139 -12.54 -7.08 -2.77
C CYS A 139 -13.27 -6.79 -4.08
N ALA A 140 -13.42 -5.52 -4.46
CA ALA A 140 -13.99 -5.16 -5.76
C ALA A 140 -13.18 -5.74 -6.95
N HIS A 141 -11.85 -5.81 -6.82
CA HIS A 141 -10.95 -6.31 -7.86
C HIS A 141 -10.87 -7.85 -7.93
N LEU A 142 -11.40 -8.56 -6.93
CA LEU A 142 -11.46 -10.03 -6.94
C LEU A 142 -12.43 -10.59 -7.98
N THR A 143 -13.38 -9.80 -8.48
CA THR A 143 -14.33 -10.22 -9.53
C THR A 143 -13.88 -9.79 -10.94
N ASN A 144 -12.66 -9.26 -11.09
CA ASN A 144 -12.17 -8.77 -12.37
C ASN A 144 -11.96 -9.91 -13.37
N HIS A 145 -12.27 -9.66 -14.65
CA HIS A 145 -12.08 -10.62 -15.75
C HIS A 145 -10.62 -11.06 -15.94
N ARG A 146 -9.65 -10.19 -15.66
CA ARG A 146 -8.22 -10.47 -15.78
C ARG A 146 -7.72 -11.30 -14.61
N VAL A 147 -7.08 -12.43 -14.91
CA VAL A 147 -6.55 -13.35 -13.90
C VAL A 147 -5.47 -12.68 -13.06
N GLU A 148 -4.61 -11.88 -13.69
CA GLU A 148 -3.49 -11.20 -13.04
C GLU A 148 -3.97 -10.18 -11.99
N VAL A 149 -5.10 -9.51 -12.28
CA VAL A 149 -5.73 -8.55 -11.36
C VAL A 149 -6.34 -9.29 -10.17
N ARG A 150 -7.02 -10.42 -10.41
CA ARG A 150 -7.55 -11.24 -9.32
C ARG A 150 -6.43 -11.78 -8.42
N GLN A 151 -5.32 -12.23 -9.02
CA GLN A 151 -4.14 -12.68 -8.27
C GLN A 151 -3.56 -11.55 -7.40
N ALA A 152 -3.31 -10.37 -7.98
CA ALA A 152 -2.81 -9.21 -7.23
C ALA A 152 -3.78 -8.78 -6.11
N ALA A 153 -5.08 -8.81 -6.35
CA ALA A 153 -6.09 -8.52 -5.33
C ALA A 153 -6.08 -9.57 -4.20
N THR A 154 -5.96 -10.87 -4.51
CA THR A 154 -5.81 -11.91 -3.46
C THR A 154 -4.54 -11.73 -2.64
N GLU A 155 -3.45 -11.30 -3.27
CA GLU A 155 -2.18 -10.98 -2.61
C GLU A 155 -2.31 -9.79 -1.68
N ALA A 156 -2.89 -8.69 -2.16
CA ALA A 156 -3.14 -7.50 -1.34
C ALA A 156 -4.03 -7.83 -0.13
N LEU A 157 -5.10 -8.61 -0.35
CA LEU A 157 -5.99 -9.07 0.72
C LEU A 157 -5.23 -9.90 1.76
N ALA A 158 -4.28 -10.73 1.32
CA ALA A 158 -3.45 -11.56 2.19
C ALA A 158 -2.52 -10.77 3.12
N LEU A 159 -2.19 -9.54 2.75
CA LEU A 159 -1.29 -8.69 3.50
C LEU A 159 -2.04 -7.73 4.44
N VAL A 160 -3.23 -7.28 4.06
CA VAL A 160 -4.07 -6.37 4.86
C VAL A 160 -4.89 -7.12 5.91
N SER A 161 -5.35 -8.33 5.60
CA SER A 161 -6.28 -9.07 6.47
C SER A 161 -5.56 -9.83 7.58
N THR A 162 -6.07 -9.74 8.80
CA THR A 162 -5.66 -10.59 9.93
C THR A 162 -6.62 -11.76 10.14
N ARG A 163 -6.22 -12.68 11.02
CA ARG A 163 -7.00 -13.88 11.32
C ARG A 163 -8.39 -13.52 11.84
N GLY A 164 -9.40 -14.17 11.26
CA GLY A 164 -10.80 -13.95 11.63
C GLY A 164 -11.46 -12.77 10.92
N ASN A 165 -10.82 -12.13 9.94
CA ASN A 165 -11.48 -11.10 9.14
C ASN A 165 -12.62 -11.70 8.30
N SER A 166 -13.84 -11.50 8.78
CA SER A 166 -15.06 -12.05 8.18
C SER A 166 -15.33 -11.50 6.78
N SER A 167 -15.05 -10.22 6.54
CA SER A 167 -15.19 -9.58 5.22
C SER A 167 -14.25 -10.19 4.20
N ALA A 168 -12.99 -10.42 4.57
CA ALA A 168 -12.02 -11.10 3.73
C ALA A 168 -12.42 -12.55 3.46
N LEU A 169 -12.87 -13.29 4.48
CA LEU A 169 -13.34 -14.68 4.31
C LEU A 169 -14.58 -14.78 3.41
N ALA A 170 -15.54 -13.88 3.57
CA ALA A 170 -16.74 -13.82 2.73
C ALA A 170 -16.38 -13.56 1.26
N ALA A 171 -15.46 -12.62 1.01
CA ALA A 171 -14.99 -12.32 -0.33
C ALA A 171 -14.23 -13.49 -0.97
N LEU A 172 -13.41 -14.20 -0.19
CA LEU A 172 -12.65 -15.37 -0.66
C LEU A 172 -13.54 -16.56 -1.01
N GLY A 173 -14.70 -16.71 -0.37
CA GLY A 173 -15.63 -17.81 -0.61
C GLY A 173 -16.02 -17.97 -2.09
N ALA A 174 -16.22 -16.86 -2.80
CA ALA A 174 -16.56 -16.86 -4.22
C ALA A 174 -15.39 -17.33 -5.12
N LEU A 175 -14.14 -17.06 -4.73
CA LEU A 175 -12.95 -17.41 -5.54
C LEU A 175 -12.45 -18.84 -5.31
N LEU A 176 -12.98 -19.57 -4.33
CA LEU A 176 -12.65 -20.99 -4.17
C LEU A 176 -13.05 -21.83 -5.40
N CYS A 177 -14.03 -21.33 -6.17
CA CYS A 177 -14.49 -21.90 -7.44
C CYS A 177 -14.02 -21.10 -8.66
N ASP A 178 -13.01 -20.23 -8.53
CA ASP A 178 -12.50 -19.44 -9.67
C ASP A 178 -12.06 -20.35 -10.82
N SER A 179 -12.21 -19.91 -12.07
CA SER A 179 -11.77 -20.66 -13.25
C SER A 179 -10.26 -20.93 -13.27
N ASP A 180 -9.46 -20.02 -12.72
CA ASP A 180 -8.00 -20.10 -12.72
C ASP A 180 -7.48 -20.96 -11.55
N LEU A 181 -6.55 -21.87 -11.86
CA LEU A 181 -5.98 -22.78 -10.86
C LEU A 181 -5.06 -22.05 -9.87
N GLY A 182 -4.30 -21.05 -10.33
CA GLY A 182 -3.41 -20.25 -9.49
C GLY A 182 -4.20 -19.45 -8.46
N VAL A 183 -5.24 -18.73 -8.89
CA VAL A 183 -6.15 -17.99 -7.99
C VAL A 183 -6.75 -18.92 -6.95
N ARG A 184 -7.29 -20.09 -7.36
CA ARG A 184 -7.87 -21.06 -6.41
C ARG A 184 -6.87 -21.54 -5.34
N GLN A 185 -5.63 -21.84 -5.73
CA GLN A 185 -4.61 -22.27 -4.78
C GLN A 185 -4.30 -21.18 -3.76
N ARG A 186 -4.04 -19.95 -4.23
CA ARG A 186 -3.75 -18.80 -3.35
C ARG A 186 -4.90 -18.49 -2.41
N VAL A 187 -6.14 -18.57 -2.90
CA VAL A 187 -7.35 -18.35 -2.10
C VAL A 187 -7.48 -19.41 -1.01
N ARG A 188 -7.19 -20.69 -1.30
CA ARG A 188 -7.19 -21.75 -0.28
C ARG A 188 -6.13 -21.51 0.79
N ASP A 189 -4.92 -21.15 0.39
CA ASP A 189 -3.83 -20.86 1.32
C ASP A 189 -4.17 -19.67 2.21
N LEU A 190 -4.74 -18.61 1.62
CA LEU A 190 -5.17 -17.44 2.37
C LEU A 190 -6.36 -17.77 3.29
N HIS A 191 -7.36 -18.50 2.80
CA HIS A 191 -8.51 -18.93 3.59
C HIS A 191 -8.04 -19.79 4.78
N ALA A 192 -7.10 -20.71 4.58
CA ALA A 192 -6.51 -21.50 5.66
C ALA A 192 -5.73 -20.65 6.68
N ARG A 193 -5.08 -19.57 6.23
CA ARG A 193 -4.38 -18.62 7.11
C ARG A 193 -5.36 -17.78 7.93
N LEU A 194 -6.42 -17.28 7.31
CA LEU A 194 -7.40 -16.37 7.91
C LEU A 194 -8.46 -17.09 8.74
N SER A 195 -8.79 -18.34 8.39
CA SER A 195 -9.72 -19.15 9.17
C SER A 195 -9.18 -19.28 10.59
N ILE A 196 -10.00 -18.87 11.56
CA ILE A 196 -9.83 -19.34 12.93
C ILE A 196 -10.04 -20.84 12.81
N LYS A 197 -9.05 -21.65 13.25
CA LYS A 197 -9.31 -23.07 13.44
C LYS A 197 -10.30 -23.15 14.60
N ASP A 198 -11.58 -23.07 14.29
CA ASP A 198 -12.58 -23.61 15.18
C ASP A 198 -12.25 -25.09 15.29
N THR A 199 -11.71 -25.49 16.44
CA THR A 199 -11.85 -26.86 16.90
C THR A 199 -13.35 -27.11 17.03
N GLY A 200 -14.00 -27.48 15.92
CA GLY A 200 -15.41 -27.85 15.84
C GLY A 200 -16.22 -27.12 14.78
N CYS A 201 -16.70 -27.90 13.79
CA CYS A 201 -17.79 -27.60 12.85
C CYS A 201 -17.44 -26.86 11.54
N MET A 202 -17.07 -27.62 10.50
CA MET A 202 -17.22 -27.16 9.12
C MET A 202 -18.71 -27.22 8.71
N PRO A 203 -19.28 -26.18 8.07
CA PRO A 203 -20.53 -26.32 7.35
C PRO A 203 -20.23 -26.94 5.97
N GLU A 204 -20.48 -28.24 5.85
CA GLU A 204 -20.29 -29.08 4.66
C GLU A 204 -21.34 -28.83 3.56
N SER A 205 -21.81 -27.58 3.38
CA SER A 205 -23.03 -27.30 2.60
C SER A 205 -22.85 -26.46 1.34
N ALA A 206 -21.63 -26.09 0.94
CA ALA A 206 -21.42 -25.21 -0.23
C ALA A 206 -20.95 -25.92 -1.52
N CYS A 207 -20.72 -27.24 -1.52
CA CYS A 207 -20.17 -27.93 -2.71
C CYS A 207 -21.08 -29.00 -3.35
N ILE A 208 -22.35 -29.16 -2.93
CA ILE A 208 -23.25 -30.13 -3.56
C ILE A 208 -24.24 -29.42 -4.50
N SER A 209 -23.79 -29.02 -5.69
CA SER A 209 -24.65 -29.02 -6.89
C SER A 209 -23.84 -28.87 -8.18
N ALA A 210 -22.99 -29.85 -8.47
CA ALA A 210 -22.53 -30.07 -9.84
C ALA A 210 -22.25 -31.57 -10.09
N ARG A 211 -23.13 -32.16 -10.91
CA ARG A 211 -23.00 -33.42 -11.71
C ARG A 211 -23.19 -34.74 -10.95
N THR A 212 -24.35 -35.42 -11.06
CA THR A 212 -24.90 -36.31 -12.13
C THR A 212 -24.35 -37.74 -12.17
N LEU A 213 -25.27 -38.67 -11.81
CA LEU A 213 -25.55 -40.01 -12.35
C LEU A 213 -24.55 -41.18 -12.13
N PRO A 214 -25.06 -42.44 -12.05
CA PRO A 214 -24.37 -43.57 -11.45
C PRO A 214 -23.54 -44.37 -12.48
N SER A 215 -22.36 -44.83 -12.07
CA SER A 215 -21.54 -45.79 -12.82
C SER A 215 -21.62 -47.18 -12.18
N THR A 216 -22.12 -48.13 -12.96
CA THR A 216 -21.99 -49.58 -12.76
C THR A 216 -20.57 -50.06 -13.08
N ASP A 217 -20.11 -50.97 -12.23
CA ASP A 217 -19.23 -52.13 -12.47
C ASP A 217 -17.78 -52.01 -12.98
N ALA A 218 -16.98 -52.83 -12.28
CA ALA A 218 -15.90 -53.72 -12.73
C ALA A 218 -14.46 -53.17 -12.89
N ASP A 219 -13.63 -53.62 -11.94
CA ASP A 219 -12.37 -54.35 -12.11
C ASP A 219 -11.30 -53.81 -13.07
N LEU A 220 -10.09 -53.56 -12.53
CA LEU A 220 -8.86 -54.33 -12.81
C LEU A 220 -7.60 -53.61 -12.27
N ASP A 221 -7.05 -54.19 -11.21
CA ASP A 221 -5.64 -54.54 -11.01
C ASP A 221 -4.48 -53.68 -11.60
N SER A 222 -3.61 -53.28 -10.65
CA SER A 222 -2.16 -53.58 -10.66
C SER A 222 -1.23 -52.76 -11.57
N TRP A 223 -0.29 -52.03 -10.93
CA TRP A 223 1.17 -51.95 -11.14
C TRP A 223 1.70 -50.65 -10.50
N SER A 224 2.43 -50.75 -9.39
CA SER A 224 3.88 -50.91 -9.28
C SER A 224 4.60 -49.58 -9.13
N ILE A 225 5.19 -49.46 -7.95
CA ILE A 225 6.14 -48.45 -7.49
C ILE A 225 7.37 -48.48 -8.40
N GLY A 226 7.77 -47.31 -8.89
CA GLY A 226 9.05 -47.09 -9.56
C GLY A 226 9.61 -45.75 -9.09
N ASP A 227 10.71 -45.83 -8.34
CA ASP A 227 11.64 -44.74 -8.09
C ASP A 227 12.19 -44.20 -9.41
N GLU A 228 12.22 -42.88 -9.57
CA GLU A 228 13.18 -42.21 -10.46
C GLU A 228 13.70 -40.95 -9.75
N THR A 229 15.00 -40.99 -9.51
CA THR A 229 15.86 -39.96 -8.96
C THR A 229 16.35 -39.01 -10.06
N ASP A 230 16.63 -37.78 -9.62
CA ASP A 230 17.59 -36.80 -10.17
C ASP A 230 17.26 -36.14 -11.52
N GLU A 231 17.11 -34.82 -11.51
CA GLU A 231 18.15 -33.92 -12.04
C GLU A 231 17.81 -32.44 -11.74
N GLU A 232 18.87 -31.71 -11.44
CA GLU A 232 18.97 -30.31 -11.04
C GLU A 232 18.60 -29.37 -12.20
N ASP A 233 18.05 -28.19 -11.88
CA ASP A 233 18.48 -26.97 -12.57
C ASP A 233 18.18 -25.74 -11.72
N GLU A 234 19.26 -25.10 -11.29
CA GLU A 234 19.30 -23.78 -10.69
C GLU A 234 18.86 -22.73 -11.72
N SER A 235 17.90 -21.89 -11.34
CA SER A 235 17.85 -20.53 -11.89
C SER A 235 17.53 -19.57 -10.75
N GLU A 236 18.61 -19.05 -10.17
CA GLU A 236 18.64 -17.84 -9.36
C GLU A 236 17.86 -16.72 -10.04
N LEU A 237 16.74 -16.30 -9.44
CA LEU A 237 16.09 -15.04 -9.74
C LEU A 237 15.92 -14.23 -8.46
N PHE A 238 17.01 -13.54 -8.13
CA PHE A 238 17.01 -12.13 -7.76
C PHE A 238 15.99 -11.70 -6.68
N VAL A 239 16.18 -12.17 -5.45
CA VAL A 239 15.67 -11.48 -4.25
C VAL A 239 16.52 -10.23 -4.06
N GLY A 240 16.12 -9.14 -4.72
CA GLY A 240 16.68 -7.80 -4.51
C GLY A 240 16.36 -7.31 -3.10
N ARG A 241 17.24 -7.65 -2.15
CA ARG A 241 17.40 -6.96 -0.87
C ARG A 241 17.75 -5.49 -1.17
N TRP A 242 16.79 -4.60 -1.00
CA TRP A 242 17.05 -3.16 -0.99
C TRP A 242 17.72 -2.80 0.34
N ASP A 243 19.05 -2.87 0.37
CA ASP A 243 19.87 -2.28 1.45
C ASP A 243 19.87 -0.75 1.32
N GLY A 244 18.77 -0.14 1.77
CA GLY A 244 18.72 1.28 2.08
C GLY A 244 19.43 1.51 3.41
N GLY A 245 20.71 1.88 3.33
CA GLY A 245 21.54 2.23 4.48
C GLY A 245 20.85 3.23 5.41
N ILE A 246 20.31 2.71 6.52
CA ILE A 246 19.92 3.44 7.71
C ILE A 246 21.20 3.96 8.37
N GLY A 247 21.64 5.14 7.92
CA GLY A 247 22.54 5.98 8.70
C GLY A 247 21.85 6.37 10.00
N ASN A 248 22.22 5.68 11.08
CA ASN A 248 21.91 6.01 12.46
C ASN A 248 22.01 7.53 12.68
N ARG A 249 20.87 8.22 12.84
CA ARG A 249 20.81 9.54 13.47
C ARG A 249 19.92 9.45 14.71
N PRO A 250 20.37 10.01 15.85
CA PRO A 250 19.65 9.90 17.11
C PRO A 250 18.30 10.59 17.02
N ARG A 251 17.34 10.06 17.80
CA ARG A 251 16.06 10.72 18.12
C ARG A 251 16.34 12.19 18.45
N ILE A 252 15.82 13.09 17.62
CA ILE A 252 15.75 14.50 17.97
C ILE A 252 14.61 14.60 18.97
N ASP A 253 14.98 14.77 20.24
CA ASP A 253 14.04 15.14 21.29
C ASP A 253 13.31 16.42 20.86
N ASN A 254 11.98 16.37 20.94
CA ASN A 254 11.09 17.48 20.66
C ASN A 254 11.42 18.66 21.61
N PRO A 255 11.96 19.80 21.14
CA PRO A 255 12.31 20.93 21.99
C PRO A 255 11.09 21.78 22.42
N TYR A 256 9.87 21.36 22.09
CA TYR A 256 8.61 22.00 22.47
C TYR A 256 7.68 21.09 23.28
N ALA A 257 8.25 20.20 24.10
CA ALA A 257 7.48 19.57 25.18
C ALA A 257 7.21 20.62 26.28
N PRO A 258 5.95 20.97 26.60
CA PRO A 258 5.66 21.83 27.74
C PRO A 258 6.05 21.11 29.05
N PRO A 259 6.56 21.83 30.07
CA PRO A 259 6.98 21.20 31.31
C PRO A 259 5.79 20.53 32.00
N VAL A 260 5.98 19.26 32.35
CA VAL A 260 5.10 18.49 33.23
C VAL A 260 5.17 19.15 34.61
N CYS A 261 4.15 19.92 34.97
CA CYS A 261 3.96 20.39 36.34
C CYS A 261 3.42 19.24 37.19
N GLU A 262 4.33 18.51 37.85
CA GLU A 262 4.00 17.82 39.09
C GLU A 262 3.90 18.86 40.22
N SER A 263 2.68 19.25 40.56
CA SER A 263 2.33 19.71 41.90
C SER A 263 0.85 19.44 42.15
N THR A 264 0.58 18.23 42.64
CA THR A 264 -0.58 17.98 43.50
C THR A 264 -0.48 18.90 44.71
N GLU A 265 -1.48 19.76 44.89
CA GLU A 265 -1.86 20.55 46.10
C GLU A 265 -2.12 22.03 45.76
N SER A 266 -3.29 22.35 45.20
CA SER A 266 -4.09 23.56 45.54
C SER A 266 -5.39 23.62 44.73
N LEU A 267 -6.17 22.54 44.71
CA LEU A 267 -7.55 22.52 44.19
C LEU A 267 -8.56 22.28 45.33
N ARG A 268 -8.33 22.96 46.45
CA ARG A 268 -9.32 23.10 47.53
C ARG A 268 -9.69 24.54 47.88
N ASP A 269 -8.97 25.55 47.35
CA ASP A 269 -9.17 26.94 47.77
C ASP A 269 -9.89 27.83 46.74
N LEU A 270 -10.33 27.29 45.59
CA LEU A 270 -11.13 28.04 44.60
C LEU A 270 -12.64 27.84 44.72
N HIS A 271 -13.11 26.94 45.58
CA HIS A 271 -14.56 26.76 45.83
C HIS A 271 -15.07 27.49 47.09
N GLN A 272 -14.21 28.28 47.74
CA GLN A 272 -14.58 29.06 48.95
C GLN A 272 -14.62 30.59 48.71
N LEU A 273 -14.28 31.08 47.51
CA LEU A 273 -14.31 32.52 47.20
C LEU A 273 -15.45 32.94 46.24
N GLU A 274 -16.26 32.01 45.74
CA GLU A 274 -17.45 32.33 44.92
C GLU A 274 -18.78 32.29 45.70
N THR A 275 -18.78 31.98 47.01
CA THR A 275 -20.00 32.01 47.83
C THR A 275 -20.22 33.30 48.63
N ASP A 276 -19.24 34.21 48.70
CA ASP A 276 -19.31 35.43 49.54
C ASP A 276 -19.53 36.73 48.75
N SER A 277 -19.82 36.68 47.44
CA SER A 277 -20.23 37.87 46.65
C SER A 277 -21.70 37.85 46.20
N MET A 278 -22.52 36.92 46.68
CA MET A 278 -23.97 36.92 46.49
C MET A 278 -24.71 36.55 47.77
N LYS A 279 -24.65 37.43 48.78
CA LYS A 279 -25.72 37.66 49.79
C LYS A 279 -25.24 38.71 50.81
N VAL A 280 -25.90 39.88 50.77
CA VAL A 280 -26.16 40.83 51.89
C VAL A 280 -24.95 41.49 52.56
#